data_AF-A0A0C3P6P4-F1
#
_entry.id   AF-A0A0C3P6P4-F1
#
_cell.length_a   1.000
_cell.length_b   1.000
_cell.length_c   1.000
_cell.angle_alpha   90.00
_cell.angle_beta   90.00
_cell.angle_gamma   90.00
#
_symmetry.space_group_name_H-M   'P 1'
#
loop_
_entity.id
_entity.type
_entity.pdbx_description
1 polymer ?
#
loop_
_entity_poly.entity_id
_entity_poly.type
_entity_poly.pdbx_seq_one_letter_code
_entity_poly.pdbx_strand_id
1 'polypeptide(L)'
;ACLAHTQLSLDKFSRWLRSICSILLAKGSGADRSKAIQYFEQANAVLEEHGDLLYPTDERLWLLSTAYNTGVECLHASLVDEARRWFEYATVICRFVPNGKARAEKISETYTDLLARY
;
A
#
# COMPACT_ATOMS: atom_id res chain seq x y z
N ALA A 1 -28.31 -20.81 -6.56
CA ALA A 1 -27.16 -20.99 -7.48
C ALA A 1 -25.93 -21.21 -6.62
N CYS A 2 -25.36 -22.41 -6.68
CA CYS A 2 -24.24 -22.84 -5.85
C CYS A 2 -23.01 -21.96 -6.18
N LEU A 3 -22.34 -21.43 -5.16
CA LEU A 3 -21.07 -20.72 -5.29
C LEU A 3 -20.05 -21.70 -5.89
N ALA A 4 -19.91 -21.70 -7.22
CA ALA A 4 -18.79 -22.37 -7.83
C ALA A 4 -17.53 -21.74 -7.24
N HIS A 5 -16.76 -22.52 -6.46
CA HIS A 5 -15.43 -22.19 -5.92
C HIS A 5 -14.43 -21.99 -7.06
N THR A 6 -14.71 -21.02 -7.92
CA THR A 6 -13.75 -20.48 -8.87
C THR A 6 -12.71 -19.75 -8.04
N GLN A 7 -11.48 -20.25 -8.08
CA GLN A 7 -10.33 -19.59 -7.46
C GLN A 7 -10.35 -18.10 -7.84
N LEU A 8 -10.27 -17.22 -6.84
CA LEU A 8 -10.29 -15.79 -7.05
C LEU A 8 -9.06 -15.39 -7.87
N SER A 9 -9.25 -14.90 -9.09
CA SER A 9 -8.15 -14.38 -9.91
C SER A 9 -7.48 -13.18 -9.24
N LEU A 10 -6.18 -12.98 -9.45
CA LEU A 10 -5.43 -11.84 -8.92
C LEU A 10 -5.98 -10.47 -9.34
N ASP A 11 -6.54 -10.34 -10.55
CA ASP A 11 -7.24 -9.11 -10.98
C ASP A 11 -8.46 -8.80 -10.10
N LYS A 12 -9.34 -9.78 -9.86
CA LYS A 12 -10.49 -9.61 -8.96
C LYS A 12 -10.06 -9.32 -7.52
N PHE A 13 -9.04 -10.02 -7.03
CA PHE A 13 -8.48 -9.80 -5.69
C PHE A 13 -7.94 -8.37 -5.54
N SER A 14 -7.10 -7.92 -6.47
CA SER A 14 -6.49 -6.58 -6.41
C SER A 14 -7.52 -5.46 -6.45
N ARG A 15 -8.54 -5.57 -7.33
CA ARG A 15 -9.65 -4.60 -7.39
C ARG A 15 -10.51 -4.59 -6.12
N TRP A 16 -10.77 -5.77 -5.54
CA TRP A 16 -11.48 -5.89 -4.28
C TRP A 16 -10.69 -5.25 -3.14
N LEU A 17 -9.39 -5.54 -3.06
CA LEU A 17 -8.47 -4.99 -2.07
C LEU A 17 -8.39 -3.46 -2.15
N ARG A 18 -8.27 -2.92 -3.36
CA ARG A 18 -8.33 -1.48 -3.61
C ARG A 18 -9.61 -0.87 -3.06
N SER A 19 -10.75 -1.49 -3.37
CA SER A 19 -12.06 -1.00 -2.97
C SER A 19 -12.22 -0.95 -1.45
N ILE A 20 -11.84 -2.01 -0.73
CA ILE A 20 -11.95 -2.05 0.72
C ILE A 20 -10.99 -1.07 1.39
N CYS A 21 -9.74 -0.97 0.93
CA CYS A 21 -8.77 -0.01 1.44
C CYS A 21 -9.25 1.43 1.20
N SER A 22 -9.80 1.74 0.02
CA SER A 22 -10.33 3.07 -0.28
C SER A 22 -11.46 3.48 0.67
N ILE A 23 -12.36 2.55 1.00
CA ILE A 23 -13.45 2.79 1.96
C ILE A 23 -12.91 3.02 3.38
N LEU A 24 -11.94 2.20 3.81
CA LEU A 24 -11.34 2.32 5.15
C LEU A 24 -10.59 3.65 5.30
N LEU A 25 -9.75 3.99 4.33
CA LEU A 25 -8.98 5.23 4.36
C LEU A 25 -9.88 6.47 4.27
N ALA A 26 -11.00 6.41 3.53
CA ALA A 26 -11.97 7.50 3.48
C ALA A 26 -12.68 7.77 4.82
N LYS A 27 -12.89 6.74 5.64
CA LYS A 27 -13.45 6.91 7.01
C LYS A 27 -12.41 7.48 7.98
N GLY A 28 -11.15 7.08 7.81
CA GLY A 28 -10.01 7.70 8.46
C GLY A 28 -9.91 7.51 9.97
N SER A 29 -10.75 6.69 10.63
CA SER A 29 -10.56 6.38 12.05
C SER A 29 -9.27 5.58 12.27
N GLY A 30 -8.68 5.63 13.46
CA GLY A 30 -7.45 4.87 13.75
C GLY A 30 -7.63 3.35 13.57
N ALA A 31 -8.82 2.83 13.89
CA ALA A 31 -9.17 1.43 13.64
C ALA A 31 -9.26 1.10 12.14
N ASP A 32 -9.86 1.99 11.34
CA ASP A 32 -9.95 1.81 9.89
C ASP A 32 -8.56 1.83 9.22
N ARG A 33 -7.69 2.78 9.62
CA ARG A 33 -6.31 2.86 9.11
C ARG A 33 -5.48 1.63 9.49
N SER A 34 -5.61 1.17 10.73
CA SER A 34 -4.94 -0.06 11.20
C SER A 34 -5.40 -1.28 10.40
N LYS A 35 -6.69 -1.35 10.03
CA LYS A 35 -7.21 -2.42 9.17
C LYS A 35 -6.74 -2.28 7.72
N ALA A 36 -6.63 -1.06 7.19
CA ALA A 36 -6.06 -0.82 5.88
C ALA A 36 -4.60 -1.30 5.80
N ILE A 37 -3.79 -1.04 6.84
CA ILE A 37 -2.42 -1.57 6.95
C ILE A 37 -2.37 -3.10 6.80
N GLN A 38 -3.27 -3.84 7.46
CA GLN A 38 -3.31 -5.31 7.35
C GLN A 38 -3.64 -5.77 5.92
N TYR A 39 -4.48 -5.05 5.18
CA TYR A 39 -4.72 -5.35 3.78
C TYR A 39 -3.51 -5.02 2.90
N PHE A 40 -2.77 -3.96 3.20
CA PHE A 40 -1.51 -3.66 2.50
C PHE A 40 -0.44 -4.73 2.76
N GLU A 41 -0.38 -5.27 3.98
CA GLU A 41 0.47 -6.42 4.30
C GLU A 41 0.13 -7.63 3.43
N GLN A 42 -1.17 -7.95 3.29
CA GLN A 42 -1.64 -9.02 2.41
C GLN A 42 -1.30 -8.74 0.94
N ALA A 43 -1.49 -7.50 0.47
CA ALA A 43 -1.12 -7.12 -0.89
C ALA A 43 0.37 -7.33 -1.14
N ASN A 44 1.23 -6.96 -0.20
CA ASN A 44 2.67 -7.17 -0.30
C ASN A 44 3.04 -8.65 -0.31
N ALA A 45 2.43 -9.48 0.55
CA ALA A 45 2.67 -10.92 0.53
C ALA A 45 2.34 -11.52 -0.86
N VAL A 46 1.22 -11.10 -1.46
CA VAL A 46 0.85 -11.53 -2.82
C VAL A 46 1.80 -10.98 -3.88
N LEU A 47 2.32 -9.75 -3.72
CA LEU A 47 3.34 -9.19 -4.63
C LEU A 47 4.67 -9.93 -4.55
N GLU A 48 5.13 -10.32 -3.37
CA GLU A 48 6.35 -11.14 -3.23
C GLU A 48 6.19 -12.50 -3.93
N GLU A 49 5.00 -13.09 -3.88
CA GLU A 49 4.74 -14.41 -4.47
C GLU A 49 4.50 -14.36 -5.99
N HIS A 50 3.86 -13.29 -6.50
CA HIS A 50 3.29 -13.25 -7.86
C HIS A 50 3.48 -11.92 -8.61
N GLY A 51 4.20 -10.95 -8.03
CA GLY A 51 4.10 -9.53 -8.37
C GLY A 51 4.59 -9.12 -9.76
N ASP A 52 5.58 -9.81 -10.34
CA ASP A 52 6.22 -9.35 -11.58
C ASP A 52 5.40 -9.63 -12.85
N LEU A 53 4.51 -10.63 -12.82
CA LEU A 53 3.81 -11.11 -14.02
C LEU A 53 2.28 -11.11 -13.92
N LEU A 54 1.72 -11.21 -12.71
CA LEU A 54 0.28 -11.47 -12.54
C LEU A 54 -0.49 -10.38 -11.79
N TYR A 55 0.20 -9.52 -11.04
CA TYR A 55 -0.45 -8.40 -10.35
C TYR A 55 -0.57 -7.18 -11.29
N PRO A 56 -1.78 -6.63 -11.49
CA PRO A 56 -1.97 -5.51 -12.42
C PRO A 56 -1.07 -4.31 -12.09
N THR A 57 -0.39 -3.75 -13.09
CA THR A 57 0.57 -2.64 -12.92
C THR A 57 -0.07 -1.39 -12.34
N ASP A 58 -1.28 -1.06 -12.77
CA ASP A 58 -2.06 0.06 -12.25
C ASP A 58 -2.41 -0.12 -10.77
N GLU A 59 -2.67 -1.35 -10.33
CA GLU A 59 -2.91 -1.67 -8.92
C GLU A 59 -1.63 -1.56 -8.09
N ARG A 60 -0.48 -2.00 -8.60
CA ARG A 60 0.83 -1.80 -7.95
C ARG A 60 1.17 -0.32 -7.77
N LEU A 61 0.93 0.48 -8.82
CA LEU A 61 1.12 1.93 -8.77
C LEU A 61 0.14 2.62 -7.81
N TRP A 62 -1.10 2.13 -7.72
CA TRP A 62 -2.06 2.65 -6.76
C TRP A 62 -1.68 2.32 -5.32
N LEU A 63 -1.26 1.08 -5.04
CA LEU A 63 -0.75 0.68 -3.73
C LEU A 63 0.42 1.59 -3.32
N LEU A 64 1.41 1.76 -4.20
CA LEU A 64 2.55 2.64 -3.94
C LEU A 64 2.11 4.07 -3.60
N SER A 65 1.27 4.67 -4.44
CA SER A 65 0.84 6.05 -4.28
C SER A 65 0.04 6.24 -3.00
N THR A 66 -0.84 5.27 -2.69
CA THR A 66 -1.69 5.30 -1.50
C THR A 66 -0.87 5.14 -0.23
N ALA A 67 0.07 4.19 -0.20
CA ALA A 67 0.95 3.99 0.95
C ALA A 67 1.80 5.24 1.21
N TYR A 68 2.42 5.80 0.17
CA TYR A 68 3.23 7.02 0.31
C TYR A 68 2.40 8.22 0.82
N ASN A 69 1.27 8.51 0.19
CA ASN A 69 0.44 9.66 0.57
C ASN A 69 -0.13 9.50 1.99
N THR A 70 -0.61 8.30 2.35
CA THR A 70 -1.11 8.04 3.71
C THR A 70 0.00 8.17 4.74
N GLY A 71 1.23 7.74 4.42
CA GLY A 71 2.40 7.93 5.28
C GLY A 71 2.70 9.41 5.54
N VAL A 72 2.63 10.25 4.50
CA VAL A 72 2.79 11.71 4.62
C VAL A 72 1.68 12.32 5.48
N GLU A 73 0.42 11.94 5.27
CA GLU A 73 -0.72 12.40 6.09
C GLU A 73 -0.57 11.99 7.56
N CYS A 74 -0.14 10.76 7.84
CA CYS A 74 0.15 10.28 9.18
C CYS A 74 1.25 11.10 9.87
N LEU A 75 2.35 11.44 9.16
CA LEU A 75 3.38 12.33 9.72
C LEU A 75 2.82 13.70 10.04
N HIS A 76 2.05 14.30 9.12
CA HIS A 76 1.40 15.59 9.37
C HIS A 76 0.48 15.57 10.59
N ALA A 77 -0.13 14.43 10.90
CA ALA A 77 -0.95 14.20 12.09
C ALA A 77 -0.14 13.74 13.33
N SER A 78 1.20 13.74 13.28
CA SER A 78 2.10 13.24 14.33
C SER A 78 1.91 11.76 14.70
N LEU A 79 1.34 10.96 13.79
CA LEU A 79 1.16 9.51 13.92
C LEU A 79 2.40 8.77 13.39
N VAL A 80 3.54 8.97 14.05
CA VAL A 80 4.86 8.55 13.56
C VAL A 80 4.96 7.03 13.32
N ASP A 81 4.38 6.23 14.22
CA ASP A 81 4.41 4.76 14.08
C ASP A 81 3.57 4.27 12.89
N GLU A 82 2.40 4.87 12.64
CA GLU A 82 1.57 4.54 11.48
C GLU A 82 2.28 4.98 10.19
N ALA A 83 2.83 6.19 10.18
CA ALA A 83 3.58 6.71 9.04
C ALA A 83 4.74 5.79 8.64
N ARG A 84 5.54 5.34 9.61
CA ARG A 84 6.66 4.42 9.37
C ARG A 84 6.20 3.18 8.60
N ARG A 85 5.14 2.52 9.06
CA ARG A 85 4.61 1.31 8.40
C ARG A 85 4.17 1.59 6.96
N TRP A 86 3.52 2.73 6.73
CA TRP A 86 3.13 3.15 5.40
C TRP A 86 4.33 3.38 4.47
N PHE A 87 5.40 4.02 4.94
CA PHE A 87 6.62 4.18 4.17
C PHE A 87 7.38 2.87 3.94
N GLU A 88 7.37 1.95 4.89
CA GLU A 88 7.92 0.60 4.73
C GLU A 88 7.22 -0.15 3.60
N TYR A 89 5.87 -0.14 3.58
CA TYR A 89 5.11 -0.75 2.49
C TYR A 89 5.35 -0.07 1.15
N ALA A 90 5.37 1.27 1.10
CA ALA A 90 5.68 2.01 -0.12
C ALA A 90 7.06 1.60 -0.68
N THR A 91 8.06 1.47 0.19
CA THR A 91 9.41 1.04 -0.17
C THR A 91 9.45 -0.40 -0.69
N VAL A 92 8.70 -1.31 -0.06
CA VAL A 92 8.55 -2.69 -0.55
C VAL A 92 7.93 -2.71 -1.94
N ILE A 93 6.83 -1.99 -2.15
CA ILE A 93 6.07 -1.96 -3.41
C ILE A 93 6.92 -1.39 -4.56
N CYS A 94 7.88 -0.50 -4.26
CA CYS A 94 8.80 0.02 -5.27
C CYS A 94 9.49 -1.09 -6.09
N ARG A 95 9.79 -2.24 -5.50
CA ARG A 95 10.41 -3.37 -6.23
C ARG A 95 9.55 -3.89 -7.38
N PHE A 96 8.24 -3.70 -7.30
CA PHE A 96 7.26 -4.25 -8.23
C PHE A 96 6.67 -3.19 -9.19
N VAL A 97 7.19 -1.96 -9.23
CA VAL A 97 6.69 -0.93 -10.16
C VAL A 97 7.76 -0.45 -11.14
N PRO A 98 7.37 0.08 -12.31
CA PRO A 98 8.30 0.73 -13.23
C PRO A 98 9.07 1.87 -12.54
N ASN A 99 10.39 1.93 -12.78
CA ASN A 99 11.33 2.86 -12.16
C ASN A 99 11.36 2.77 -10.62
N GLY A 100 11.14 1.56 -10.08
CA GLY A 100 11.12 1.27 -8.66
C GLY A 100 12.26 1.83 -7.84
N LYS A 101 13.50 1.65 -8.29
CA LYS A 101 14.70 2.12 -7.58
C LYS A 101 14.69 3.63 -7.34
N ALA A 102 14.46 4.42 -8.40
CA ALA A 102 14.39 5.88 -8.30
C ALA A 102 13.23 6.35 -7.42
N ARG A 103 12.10 5.62 -7.42
CA ARG A 103 10.96 5.90 -6.53
C ARG A 103 11.30 5.61 -5.07
N ALA A 104 12.00 4.50 -4.79
CA ALA A 104 12.44 4.15 -3.44
C ALA A 104 13.42 5.18 -2.87
N GLU A 105 14.37 5.66 -3.69
CA GLU A 105 15.29 6.74 -3.32
C GLU A 105 14.52 8.00 -2.92
N LYS A 106 13.58 8.46 -3.76
CA LYS A 106 12.73 9.62 -3.45
C LYS A 106 11.89 9.44 -2.18
N ILE A 107 11.34 8.24 -1.96
CA ILE A 107 10.58 7.93 -0.74
C ILE A 107 11.48 8.02 0.49
N SER A 108 12.68 7.45 0.42
CA SER A 108 13.67 7.51 1.50
C SER A 108 14.03 8.95 1.84
N GLU A 109 14.36 9.77 0.84
CA GLU A 109 14.67 11.19 1.01
C GLU A 109 13.51 11.94 1.69
N THR A 110 12.29 11.77 1.18
CA THR A 110 11.10 12.44 1.75
C THR A 110 10.86 12.00 3.19
N TYR A 111 10.99 10.71 3.49
CA TYR A 111 10.76 10.17 4.82
C TYR A 111 11.81 10.69 5.82
N THR A 112 13.09 10.73 5.45
CA THR A 112 14.16 11.32 6.26
C THR A 112 13.92 12.81 6.52
N ASP A 113 13.58 13.58 5.49
CA ASP A 113 13.33 15.02 5.61
C ASP A 113 12.11 15.34 6.47
N LEU A 114 11.06 14.51 6.39
CA LEU A 114 9.87 14.68 7.21
C LEU A 114 10.14 14.29 8.67
N LEU A 115 10.83 13.17 8.92
CA LEU A 115 11.22 12.76 10.27
C LEU A 115 12.08 13.80 10.98
N ALA A 116 12.97 14.50 10.27
CA ALA A 116 13.80 15.54 10.87
C ALA A 116 13.01 16.76 11.43
N ARG A 117 11.71 16.86 11.13
CA ARG A 117 10.83 17.96 11.56
C ARG A 117 9.98 17.63 12.79
N TYR A 118 10.04 16.39 13.30
CA TYR A 118 9.30 15.90 14.46
C TYR A 118 10.26 15.38 15.54
#